data_AF-A0A1V9ZHB1-F1
#
_entry.id   AF-A0A1V9ZHB1-F1
#
_cell.length_a   1.000
_cell.length_b   1.000
_cell.length_c   1.000
_cell.angle_alpha   90.00
_cell.angle_beta   90.00
_cell.angle_gamma   90.00
#
_symmetry.space_group_name_H-M   'P 1'
#
loop_
_entity.id
_entity.type
_entity.pdbx_description
1 polymer ?
#
loop_
_entity_poly.entity_id
_entity_poly.type
_entity_poly.pdbx_seq_one_letter_code
_entity_poly.pdbx_strand_id
1 'polypeptide(L)'
;MIEPNIEPGSVLLVDNFKAHVSTQSYEYMWNELESELVALLANCTSVCQPLDVGVMGPFKAKLRCLWMKDTTVYTTAKEKRMATILRAIEAWEDITPECIRAAFQKSIPRM
;
A
#
# COMPACT_ATOMS: atom_id res chain seq x y z
N MET A 1 7.26 -3.36 -18.32
CA MET A 1 6.47 -2.68 -17.28
C MET A 1 5.38 -3.63 -16.84
N ILE A 2 4.99 -3.62 -15.57
CA ILE A 2 3.81 -4.35 -15.11
C ILE A 2 2.60 -3.57 -15.61
N GLU A 3 1.67 -4.22 -16.29
CA GLU A 3 0.43 -3.57 -16.73
C GLU A 3 -0.45 -3.29 -15.52
N PRO A 4 -1.04 -2.09 -15.41
CA PRO A 4 -1.94 -1.76 -14.32
C PRO A 4 -3.20 -2.63 -14.42
N ASN A 5 -3.53 -3.31 -13.33
CA ASN A 5 -4.78 -4.05 -13.20
C ASN A 5 -5.82 -3.16 -12.50
N ILE A 6 -6.37 -2.20 -13.25
CA ILE A 6 -7.37 -1.22 -12.78
C ILE A 6 -8.53 -1.24 -13.77
N GLU A 7 -9.76 -1.41 -13.26
CA GLU A 7 -10.98 -1.34 -14.08
C GLU A 7 -11.36 0.13 -14.33
N PRO A 8 -11.79 0.51 -15.54
CA PRO A 8 -12.32 1.85 -15.81
C PRO A 8 -13.41 2.27 -14.81
N GLY A 9 -13.38 3.53 -14.39
CA GLY A 9 -14.26 4.06 -13.34
C GLY A 9 -13.80 3.77 -11.91
N SER A 10 -12.62 3.18 -11.72
CA SER A 10 -12.03 2.99 -10.40
C SER A 10 -11.54 4.31 -9.78
N VAL A 11 -11.36 4.30 -8.47
CA VAL A 11 -10.79 5.43 -7.71
C VAL A 11 -9.49 5.00 -7.05
N LEU A 12 -8.40 5.69 -7.38
CA LEU A 12 -7.11 5.53 -6.71
C LEU A 12 -6.95 6.59 -5.61
N LEU A 13 -7.03 6.15 -4.36
CA LEU A 13 -6.86 7.01 -3.19
C LEU A 13 -5.38 7.07 -2.76
N VAL A 14 -4.80 8.28 -2.76
CA VAL A 14 -3.38 8.50 -2.43
C VAL A 14 -3.21 9.57 -1.36
N ASP A 15 -2.04 9.56 -0.70
CA ASP A 15 -1.65 10.70 0.13
C ASP A 15 -1.26 11.91 -0.76
N ASN A 16 -1.08 13.07 -0.14
CA ASN A 16 -0.74 14.30 -0.86
C ASN A 16 0.77 14.42 -1.16
N PHE A 17 1.48 13.29 -1.32
CA PHE A 17 2.88 13.33 -1.71
C PHE A 17 3.00 13.87 -3.14
N LYS A 18 3.91 14.83 -3.36
CA LYS A 18 4.00 15.58 -4.63
C LYS A 18 4.13 14.71 -5.87
N ALA A 19 4.77 13.54 -5.75
CA ALA A 19 4.91 12.61 -6.88
C ALA A 19 3.61 11.85 -7.21
N HIS A 20 2.70 11.68 -6.25
CA HIS A 20 1.40 11.02 -6.46
C HIS A 20 0.37 11.98 -7.08
N VAL A 21 0.45 13.28 -6.75
CA VAL A 21 -0.52 14.30 -7.17
C VAL A 21 0.04 15.24 -8.24
N SER A 22 0.99 14.76 -9.04
CA SER A 22 1.54 15.52 -10.17
C SER A 22 0.51 15.64 -11.31
N THR A 23 0.63 16.67 -12.15
CA THR A 23 -0.21 16.82 -13.35
C THR A 23 -0.17 15.55 -14.21
N GLN A 24 1.01 14.97 -14.38
CA GLN A 24 1.20 13.73 -15.13
C GLN A 24 0.46 12.54 -14.51
N SER A 25 0.40 12.46 -13.18
CA SER A 25 -0.34 11.39 -12.47
C SER A 25 -1.84 11.49 -12.74
N TYR A 26 -2.41 12.70 -12.68
CA TYR A 26 -3.82 12.93 -12.97
C TYR A 26 -4.14 12.67 -14.45
N GLU A 27 -3.31 13.17 -15.37
CA GLU A 27 -3.48 12.95 -16.81
C GLU A 27 -3.41 11.46 -17.16
N TYR A 28 -2.49 10.70 -16.57
CA TYR A 28 -2.38 9.26 -16.81
C TYR A 28 -3.61 8.51 -16.30
N MET A 29 -4.04 8.78 -15.06
CA MET A 29 -5.23 8.13 -14.48
C MET A 29 -6.49 8.41 -15.29
N TRP A 30 -6.66 9.64 -15.77
CA TRP A 30 -7.83 10.04 -16.55
C TRP A 30 -7.79 9.52 -18.00
N ASN A 31 -6.71 9.76 -18.73
CA ASN A 31 -6.65 9.49 -20.16
C ASN A 31 -6.31 8.04 -20.50
N GLU A 32 -5.47 7.38 -19.70
CA GLU A 32 -4.98 6.03 -20.01
C GLU A 32 -5.74 4.94 -19.24
N LEU A 33 -6.22 5.25 -18.03
CA LEU A 33 -6.90 4.29 -17.15
C LEU A 33 -8.40 4.56 -16.97
N GLU A 34 -8.93 5.63 -17.57
CA GLU A 34 -10.34 6.03 -17.47
C GLU A 34 -10.85 6.03 -16.02
N SER A 35 -10.02 6.50 -15.10
CA SER A 35 -10.20 6.36 -13.65
C SER A 35 -9.85 7.65 -12.92
N GLU A 36 -10.27 7.76 -11.65
CA GLU A 36 -10.07 8.97 -10.85
C GLU A 36 -8.89 8.80 -9.86
N LEU A 37 -8.09 9.86 -9.72
CA LEU A 37 -7.09 9.98 -8.66
C LEU A 37 -7.60 10.94 -7.59
N VAL A 38 -7.69 10.46 -6.35
CA VAL A 38 -8.17 11.26 -5.23
C VAL A 38 -7.05 11.41 -4.20
N ALA A 39 -6.64 12.67 -4.00
CA ALA A 39 -5.68 13.02 -2.97
C ALA A 39 -6.38 13.22 -1.61
N LEU A 40 -5.87 12.56 -0.58
CA LEU A 40 -6.27 12.83 0.79
C LEU A 40 -5.83 14.24 1.23
N LEU A 41 -6.64 14.86 2.09
CA LEU A 41 -6.27 16.11 2.75
C LEU A 41 -4.94 15.94 3.51
N ALA A 42 -4.18 17.03 3.58
CA ALA A 42 -2.92 17.03 4.31
C ALA A 42 -3.12 16.58 5.76
N ASN A 43 -2.20 15.75 6.26
CA ASN A 43 -2.19 15.19 7.61
C ASN A 43 -3.36 14.24 7.95
N CYS A 44 -4.14 13.80 6.95
CA CYS A 44 -5.23 12.85 7.18
C CYS A 44 -4.83 11.39 6.92
N THR A 45 -3.59 11.09 6.51
CA THR A 45 -3.18 9.72 6.12
C THR A 45 -3.40 8.70 7.23
N SER A 46 -3.04 9.04 8.47
CA SER A 46 -3.19 8.17 9.65
C SER A 46 -4.63 7.88 10.06
N VAL A 47 -5.60 8.62 9.51
CA VAL A 47 -7.03 8.52 9.85
C VAL A 47 -7.86 8.04 8.66
N CYS A 48 -7.54 8.53 7.46
CA CYS A 48 -8.37 8.41 6.28
C CYS A 48 -7.76 7.51 5.19
N GLN A 49 -6.49 7.11 5.30
CA GLN A 49 -5.90 6.19 4.32
C GLN A 49 -6.09 4.73 4.78
N PRO A 50 -6.84 3.89 4.05
CA PRO A 50 -7.07 2.49 4.43
C PRO A 50 -5.76 1.71 4.65
N LEU A 51 -4.78 1.92 3.77
CA LEU A 51 -3.47 1.27 3.86
C LEU A 51 -2.84 1.49 5.24
N ASP A 52 -2.72 2.75 5.66
CA ASP A 52 -2.11 3.11 6.95
C ASP A 52 -2.99 2.75 8.16
N VAL A 53 -4.30 2.94 8.06
CA VAL A 53 -5.25 2.77 9.17
C VAL A 53 -5.48 1.30 9.55
N GLY A 54 -5.48 0.41 8.56
CA GLY A 54 -5.93 -0.97 8.75
C GLY A 54 -4.98 -2.04 8.22
N VAL A 55 -4.27 -1.82 7.12
CA VAL A 55 -3.45 -2.87 6.47
C VAL A 55 -2.02 -2.91 7.01
N MET A 56 -1.38 -1.74 7.17
CA MET A 56 0.03 -1.66 7.56
C MET A 56 0.32 -2.24 8.95
N GLY A 57 -0.66 -2.23 9.86
CA GLY A 57 -0.52 -2.81 11.20
C GLY A 57 -0.28 -4.33 11.14
N PRO A 58 -1.26 -5.12 10.65
CA PRO A 58 -1.12 -6.56 10.43
C PRO A 58 0.10 -6.93 9.58
N PHE A 59 0.32 -6.20 8.47
CA PHE A 59 1.47 -6.43 7.59
C PHE A 59 2.81 -6.31 8.33
N LYS A 60 3.01 -5.21 9.07
CA LYS A 60 4.23 -5.01 9.88
C LYS A 60 4.37 -6.06 10.99
N ALA A 61 3.27 -6.51 11.58
CA ALA A 61 3.29 -7.56 12.59
C ALA A 61 3.78 -8.89 12.01
N LYS A 62 3.25 -9.31 10.86
CA LYS A 62 3.70 -10.51 10.14
C LYS A 62 5.15 -10.40 9.71
N LEU A 63 5.56 -9.26 9.16
CA LEU A 63 6.94 -9.01 8.75
C LEU A 63 7.91 -9.16 9.94
N ARG A 64 7.57 -8.62 11.12
CA ARG A 64 8.36 -8.81 12.36
C ARG A 64 8.43 -10.28 12.77
N CYS A 65 7.32 -11.00 12.72
CA CYS A 65 7.30 -12.44 13.03
C CYS A 65 8.22 -13.24 12.09
N LEU A 66 8.22 -12.93 10.79
CA LEU A 66 9.10 -13.58 9.82
C LEU A 66 10.57 -13.26 10.08
N TRP A 67 10.89 -12.02 10.45
CA TRP A 67 12.24 -11.63 10.83
C TRP A 67 12.73 -12.35 12.09
N MET A 68 11.88 -12.53 13.10
CA MET A 68 12.26 -13.24 14.32
C MET A 68 12.51 -14.74 14.11
N LYS A 69 11.88 -15.35 13.09
CA LYS A 69 12.06 -16.77 12.76
C LYS A 69 13.31 -17.04 11.93
N ASP A 70 13.86 -16.02 11.28
CA ASP A 70 15.02 -16.18 10.41
C ASP A 70 16.33 -16.13 11.19
N THR A 71 17.05 -17.25 11.22
CA THR A 71 18.38 -17.35 11.82
C THR A 71 19.51 -17.12 10.81
N THR A 72 19.19 -16.81 9.55
CA THR A 72 20.17 -16.62 8.48
C THR A 72 20.98 -15.35 8.69
N VAL A 73 22.32 -15.48 8.63
CA VAL A 73 23.21 -14.32 8.69
C VAL A 73 23.50 -13.83 7.26
N TYR A 74 22.85 -12.74 6.87
CA TYR A 74 23.12 -12.09 5.58
C TYR A 74 24.35 -11.19 5.67
N THR A 75 25.34 -11.43 4.80
CA THR A 75 26.62 -10.71 4.84
C THR A 75 26.68 -9.57 3.83
N THR A 76 25.92 -9.65 2.74
CA THR A 76 25.91 -8.62 1.70
C THR A 76 24.62 -7.78 1.71
N ALA A 77 24.72 -6.54 1.22
CA ALA A 77 23.55 -5.68 1.02
C ALA A 77 22.55 -6.27 0.00
N LYS A 78 23.03 -7.00 -1.01
CA LYS A 78 22.18 -7.65 -2.01
C LYS A 78 21.30 -8.73 -1.39
N GLU A 79 21.89 -9.60 -0.56
CA GLU A 79 21.17 -10.66 0.14
C GLU A 79 20.14 -10.08 1.11
N LYS A 80 20.53 -9.07 1.91
CA LYS A 80 19.61 -8.38 2.83
C LYS A 80 18.39 -7.80 2.11
N ARG A 81 18.60 -7.14 0.96
CA ARG A 81 17.50 -6.59 0.14
C ARG A 81 16.59 -7.69 -0.40
N MET A 82 17.16 -8.74 -0.98
CA MET A 82 16.38 -9.86 -1.53
C MET A 82 15.55 -10.53 -0.43
N ALA A 83 16.17 -10.81 0.70
CA ALA A 83 15.51 -11.41 1.86
C ALA A 83 14.36 -10.54 2.39
N THR A 84 14.55 -9.22 2.44
CA THR A 84 13.50 -8.27 2.83
C THR A 84 12.33 -8.28 1.84
N ILE A 85 12.61 -8.30 0.53
CA ILE A 85 11.58 -8.30 -0.51
C ILE A 85 10.75 -9.60 -0.45
N LEU A 86 11.40 -10.75 -0.40
CA LEU A 86 10.71 -12.05 -0.34
C LEU A 86 9.83 -12.17 0.91
N ARG A 87 10.30 -11.65 2.05
CA ARG A 87 9.49 -11.62 3.27
C ARG A 87 8.35 -10.63 3.21
N ALA A 88 8.53 -9.49 2.54
CA ALA A 88 7.43 -8.56 2.32
C ALA A 88 6.34 -9.19 1.46
N ILE A 89 6.71 -9.95 0.42
CA ILE A 89 5.76 -10.74 -0.38
C ILE A 89 5.04 -11.75 0.52
N GLU A 90 5.78 -12.57 1.27
CA GLU A 90 5.18 -13.56 2.18
C GLU A 90 4.27 -12.90 3.25
N ALA A 91 4.65 -11.74 3.77
CA ALA A 91 3.83 -10.99 4.71
C ALA A 91 2.57 -10.41 4.07
N TRP A 92 2.61 -10.11 2.77
CA TRP A 92 1.48 -9.60 2.01
C TRP A 92 0.45 -10.69 1.69
N GLU A 93 0.90 -11.93 1.40
CA GLU A 93 0.01 -13.07 1.16
C GLU A 93 -0.90 -13.41 2.36
N ASP A 94 -0.49 -13.03 3.57
CA ASP A 94 -1.29 -13.16 4.79
C ASP A 94 -2.38 -12.07 4.92
N ILE A 95 -2.35 -11.01 4.11
CA ILE A 95 -3.34 -9.94 4.13
C ILE A 95 -4.59 -10.37 3.36
N THR A 96 -5.67 -10.64 4.08
CA THR A 96 -6.91 -11.11 3.47
C THR A 96 -7.74 -9.98 2.86
N PRO A 97 -8.63 -10.27 1.89
CA PRO A 97 -9.60 -9.30 1.39
C PRO A 97 -10.47 -8.70 2.50
N GLU A 98 -10.78 -9.47 3.55
CA GLU A 98 -11.55 -9.00 4.71
C GLU A 98 -10.78 -7.94 5.51
N CYS A 99 -9.46 -8.12 5.67
CA CYS A 99 -8.59 -7.11 6.28
C CYS A 99 -8.61 -5.81 5.47
N ILE A 100 -8.55 -5.91 4.14
CA ILE A 100 -8.63 -4.75 3.23
C ILE A 100 -9.99 -4.06 3.38
N ARG A 101 -11.11 -4.79 3.27
CA ARG A 101 -12.46 -4.20 3.43
C ARG A 101 -12.65 -3.53 4.79
N ALA A 102 -12.20 -4.16 5.87
CA ALA A 102 -12.25 -3.58 7.21
C ALA A 102 -11.40 -2.31 7.33
N ALA A 103 -10.25 -2.26 6.65
CA ALA A 103 -9.41 -1.07 6.61
C ALA A 103 -10.12 0.12 5.96
N PHE A 104 -10.82 -0.10 4.83
CA PHE A 104 -11.65 0.92 4.19
C PHE A 104 -12.79 1.38 5.08
N GLN A 105 -13.49 0.46 5.76
CA GLN A 105 -14.55 0.83 6.70
C GLN A 105 -14.02 1.67 7.88
N LYS A 106 -12.83 1.34 8.37
CA LYS A 106 -12.18 2.02 9.50
C LYS A 106 -11.67 3.42 9.13
N SER A 107 -11.32 3.64 7.87
CA SER A 107 -10.79 4.92 7.38
C SER A 107 -11.87 5.96 7.06
N ILE A 108 -13.16 5.63 7.24
CA ILE A 108 -14.25 6.59 7.10
C ILE A 108 -14.30 7.46 8.37
N PRO A 109 -14.11 8.79 8.26
CA PRO A 109 -14.24 9.69 9.41
C PRO A 109 -15.62 9.56 10.05
N ARG A 110 -15.66 9.32 11.35
CA ARG A 110 -16.91 9.34 12.12
C ARG A 110 -17.11 10.75 12.66
N MET A 111 -18.26 11.33 12.34
CA MET A 111 -18.75 12.57 12.97
C MET A 111 -19.17 12.33 14.41
#